data_AF-A0A0H5R0Y9-F1
#
_entry.id   AF-A0A0H5R0Y9-F1
#
_cell.length_a   1.000
_cell.length_b   1.000
_cell.length_c   1.000
_cell.angle_alpha   90.00
_cell.angle_beta   90.00
_cell.angle_gamma   90.00
#
_symmetry.space_group_name_H-M   'P 1'
#
loop_
_entity.id
_entity.type
_entity.pdbx_description
1 polymer ?
#
loop_
_entity_poly.entity_id
_entity_poly.type
_entity_poly.pdbx_seq_one_letter_code
_entity_poly.pdbx_strand_id
1 'polypeptide(L)'
;VKINGNTALDLAISFKRGVNFISPIITTVRQQIMHNLGQNVMTGHSVWSSPNLVQDGRDMIRESMLEFINSCNYYGRPALQNAIATFQYSVKTVEFLLKNG
;
A
#
# COMPACT_ATOMS: atom_id res chain seq x y z
N VAL A 1 0.74 -1.42 -9.80
CA VAL A 1 -0.12 -1.42 -11.01
C VAL A 1 -1.04 -0.22 -10.94
N LYS A 2 -1.09 0.61 -12.00
CA LYS A 2 -2.02 1.74 -12.11
C LYS A 2 -2.94 1.52 -13.31
N ILE A 3 -4.24 1.81 -13.14
CA ILE A 3 -5.24 1.76 -14.21
C ILE A 3 -5.57 3.21 -14.55
N ASN A 4 -5.28 3.63 -15.79
CA ASN A 4 -5.45 5.02 -16.23
C ASN A 4 -4.78 6.06 -15.30
N GLY A 5 -3.61 5.70 -14.74
CA GLY A 5 -2.88 6.55 -13.79
C GLY A 5 -3.39 6.50 -12.34
N ASN A 6 -4.49 5.79 -12.06
CA ASN A 6 -5.05 5.66 -10.72
C ASN A 6 -4.66 4.33 -10.08
N THR A 7 -4.52 4.34 -8.75
CA THR A 7 -4.24 3.14 -7.98
C THR A 7 -5.55 2.45 -7.62
N ALA A 8 -5.52 1.14 -7.33
CA ALA A 8 -6.73 0.43 -6.89
C ALA A 8 -7.32 1.05 -5.61
N LEU A 9 -6.44 1.55 -4.73
CA LEU A 9 -6.83 2.24 -3.50
C LEU A 9 -7.52 3.58 -3.80
N ASP A 10 -6.96 4.38 -4.71
CA ASP A 10 -7.58 5.64 -5.13
C ASP A 10 -8.94 5.45 -5.81
N LEU A 11 -9.08 4.42 -6.65
CA LEU A 11 -10.36 4.08 -7.27
C LEU A 11 -11.39 3.68 -6.22
N ALA A 12 -11.01 2.86 -5.24
CA ALA A 12 -11.89 2.49 -4.13
C ALA A 12 -12.40 3.73 -3.36
N ILE A 13 -11.51 4.70 -3.13
CA ILE A 13 -11.89 5.99 -2.52
C ILE A 13 -12.81 6.80 -3.43
N SER A 14 -12.49 6.90 -4.72
CA SER A 14 -13.29 7.66 -5.69
C SER A 14 -14.70 7.11 -5.86
N PHE A 15 -14.87 5.79 -5.73
CA PHE A 15 -16.17 5.11 -5.75
C PHE A 15 -16.86 5.04 -4.37
N LYS A 16 -16.42 5.84 -3.39
CA LYS A 16 -17.02 5.91 -2.05
C LYS A 16 -17.09 4.56 -1.34
N ARG A 17 -16.15 3.65 -1.61
CA ARG A 17 -16.08 2.33 -0.96
C ARG A 17 -15.51 2.45 0.45
N GLY A 18 -16.17 1.84 1.42
CA GLY A 18 -15.74 1.84 2.82
C GLY A 18 -14.63 0.84 3.13
N VAL A 19 -14.30 0.73 4.42
CA VAL A 19 -13.24 -0.16 4.94
C VAL A 19 -13.38 -1.61 4.47
N ASN A 20 -14.60 -2.13 4.33
CA ASN A 20 -14.85 -3.50 3.87
C ASN A 20 -14.29 -3.79 2.46
N PHE A 21 -14.12 -2.76 1.63
CA PHE A 21 -13.50 -2.87 0.30
C PHE A 21 -12.02 -2.49 0.32
N ILE A 22 -11.64 -1.50 1.13
CA ILE A 22 -10.27 -1.02 1.22
C ILE A 22 -9.36 -2.04 1.91
N SER A 23 -9.85 -2.70 2.96
CA SER A 23 -9.07 -3.66 3.74
C SER A 23 -8.56 -4.84 2.88
N PRO A 24 -9.39 -5.51 2.05
CA PRO A 24 -8.88 -6.53 1.13
C PRO A 24 -7.77 -6.03 0.20
N ILE A 25 -7.88 -4.81 -0.34
CA ILE A 25 -6.84 -4.24 -1.21
C ILE A 25 -5.50 -4.13 -0.48
N ILE A 26 -5.51 -3.55 0.72
CA ILE A 26 -4.30 -3.40 1.54
C ILE A 26 -3.71 -4.76 1.92
N THR A 27 -4.55 -5.72 2.31
CA THR A 27 -4.12 -7.08 2.66
C THR A 27 -3.49 -7.80 1.48
N THR A 28 -4.12 -7.74 0.30
CA THR A 28 -3.59 -8.39 -0.92
C THR A 28 -2.26 -7.79 -1.34
N VAL A 29 -2.11 -6.46 -1.29
CA VAL A 29 -0.82 -5.83 -1.64
C VAL A 29 0.27 -6.20 -0.65
N ARG A 30 -0.03 -6.24 0.65
CA ARG A 30 0.92 -6.71 1.67
C ARG A 30 1.38 -8.15 1.39
N GLN A 31 0.45 -9.05 1.10
CA GLN A 31 0.77 -10.43 0.75
C GLN A 31 1.62 -10.52 -0.52
N GLN A 32 1.32 -9.71 -1.53
CA GLN A 32 2.10 -9.65 -2.76
C GLN A 32 3.53 -9.15 -2.52
N ILE A 33 3.72 -8.12 -1.70
CA ILE A 33 5.04 -7.63 -1.30
C ILE A 33 5.82 -8.72 -0.57
N MET A 34 5.20 -9.38 0.42
CA MET A 34 5.83 -10.48 1.16
C MET A 34 6.23 -11.64 0.25
N HIS A 35 5.35 -12.02 -0.69
CA HIS A 35 5.64 -13.07 -1.66
C HIS A 35 6.81 -12.68 -2.57
N ASN A 36 6.80 -11.47 -3.14
CA ASN A 36 7.87 -10.99 -4.00
C ASN A 36 9.21 -10.92 -3.25
N LEU A 37 9.21 -10.48 -2.00
CA LEU A 37 10.40 -10.47 -1.16
C LEU A 37 10.92 -11.89 -0.93
N GLY A 38 10.05 -12.85 -0.59
CA GLY A 38 10.42 -14.26 -0.41
C GLY A 38 11.00 -14.90 -1.67
N GLN A 39 10.45 -14.59 -2.85
CA GLN A 39 10.97 -15.08 -4.13
C GLN A 39 12.33 -14.47 -4.50
N ASN A 40 12.53 -13.18 -4.22
CA ASN A 40 13.82 -12.51 -4.43
C ASN A 40 14.91 -13.07 -3.49
N VAL A 41 14.53 -13.50 -2.28
CA VAL A 41 15.44 -14.20 -1.34
C VAL A 41 15.84 -15.58 -1.88
N MET A 42 14.92 -16.31 -2.54
CA MET A 42 15.22 -17.64 -3.10
C MET A 42 16.05 -17.60 -4.39
N THR A 43 16.12 -16.45 -5.08
CA THR A 43 16.75 -16.34 -6.42
C THR A 43 18.01 -15.48 -6.45
N GLY A 44 18.31 -14.72 -5.39
CA GLY A 44 19.45 -13.81 -5.33
C GLY A 44 20.69 -14.38 -4.65
N HIS A 45 21.72 -14.72 -5.42
CA HIS A 45 23.00 -15.28 -4.93
C HIS A 45 23.91 -14.26 -4.19
N SER A 46 23.49 -13.00 -4.01
CA SER A 46 24.39 -11.90 -3.58
C SER A 46 23.80 -10.87 -2.61
N VAL A 47 22.56 -11.00 -2.13
CA VAL A 47 21.91 -9.91 -1.35
C VAL A 47 22.15 -9.99 0.16
N TRP A 48 22.58 -11.14 0.69
CA TRP A 48 22.64 -11.36 2.14
C TRP A 48 24.04 -11.31 2.74
N SER A 49 24.64 -10.11 2.77
CA SER A 49 25.74 -9.80 3.70
C SER A 49 25.26 -9.15 5.01
N SER A 50 23.96 -8.89 5.15
CA SER A 50 23.40 -8.15 6.29
C SER A 50 23.19 -9.06 7.52
N PRO A 51 23.66 -8.69 8.72
CA PRO A 51 23.53 -9.53 9.91
C PRO A 51 22.09 -9.64 10.47
N ASN A 52 21.14 -8.79 10.04
CA ASN A 52 19.78 -8.71 10.57
C ASN A 52 18.69 -8.92 9.51
N LEU A 53 18.77 -10.05 8.79
CA LEU A 53 17.88 -10.46 7.69
C LEU A 53 16.38 -10.23 7.96
N VAL A 54 15.94 -10.53 9.18
CA VAL A 54 14.54 -10.41 9.61
C VAL A 54 14.13 -8.93 9.75
N GLN A 55 15.03 -8.10 10.27
CA GLN A 55 14.77 -6.66 10.42
C GLN A 55 14.73 -5.98 9.05
N ASP A 56 15.72 -6.25 8.20
CA ASP A 56 15.80 -5.70 6.85
C ASP A 56 14.56 -6.08 6.02
N GLY A 57 14.11 -7.34 6.12
CA GLY A 57 12.88 -7.78 5.46
C GLY A 57 11.63 -7.07 5.96
N ARG A 58 11.51 -6.84 7.28
CA ARG A 58 10.40 -6.06 7.85
C ARG A 58 10.41 -4.61 7.39
N ASP A 59 11.58 -3.99 7.35
CA ASP A 59 11.73 -2.59 6.92
C ASP A 59 11.40 -2.46 5.42
N MET A 60 11.85 -3.39 4.58
CA MET A 60 11.48 -3.43 3.16
C MET A 60 9.97 -3.57 2.93
N ILE A 61 9.30 -4.45 3.70
CA ILE A 61 7.84 -4.59 3.63
C ILE A 61 7.15 -3.29 4.02
N ARG A 62 7.63 -2.63 5.09
CA ARG A 62 7.08 -1.37 5.58
C ARG A 62 7.23 -0.26 4.53
N GLU A 63 8.42 -0.06 3.99
CA GLU A 63 8.68 0.97 2.97
C GLU A 63 7.85 0.75 1.71
N SER A 64 7.76 -0.50 1.24
CA SER A 64 6.94 -0.85 0.07
C SER A 64 5.44 -0.60 0.31
N MET A 65 4.96 -0.86 1.52
CA MET A 65 3.57 -0.56 1.90
C MET A 65 3.32 0.95 1.97
N LEU A 66 4.26 1.72 2.51
CA LEU A 66 4.19 3.19 2.56
C LEU A 66 4.15 3.79 1.15
N GLU A 67 4.99 3.30 0.24
CA GLU A 67 4.99 3.72 -1.16
C GLU A 67 3.63 3.42 -1.82
N PHE A 68 3.08 2.23 -1.58
CA PHE A 68 1.77 1.87 -2.13
C PHE A 68 0.65 2.79 -1.60
N ILE A 69 0.57 3.04 -0.31
CA ILE A 69 -0.51 3.83 0.31
C ILE A 69 -0.41 5.30 -0.07
N ASN A 70 0.80 5.82 -0.16
CA ASN A 70 1.07 7.20 -0.57
C ASN A 70 1.14 7.36 -2.10
N SER A 71 0.94 6.30 -2.87
CA SER A 71 0.99 6.39 -4.32
C SER A 71 -0.10 7.31 -4.87
N CYS A 72 0.34 8.26 -5.70
CA CYS A 72 -0.56 9.24 -6.26
C CYS A 72 -1.39 8.71 -7.43
N ASN A 73 -2.62 9.19 -7.52
CA ASN A 73 -3.49 9.01 -8.66
C ASN A 73 -3.07 9.86 -9.87
N TYR A 74 -3.87 9.86 -10.93
CA TYR A 74 -3.60 10.62 -12.15
C TYR A 74 -3.40 12.13 -11.91
N TYR A 75 -4.02 12.68 -10.86
CA TYR A 75 -3.93 14.09 -10.48
C TYR A 75 -2.79 14.40 -9.50
N GLY A 76 -1.91 13.44 -9.22
CA GLY A 76 -0.82 13.62 -8.25
C GLY A 76 -1.27 13.59 -6.79
N ARG A 77 -2.46 13.07 -6.48
CA ARG A 77 -3.01 13.05 -5.13
C ARG A 77 -3.00 11.64 -4.53
N PRO A 78 -2.55 11.45 -3.28
CA PRO A 78 -2.68 10.18 -2.58
C PRO A 78 -4.14 9.91 -2.18
N ALA A 79 -4.46 8.64 -1.94
CA ALA A 79 -5.81 8.21 -1.59
C ALA A 79 -6.37 8.91 -0.33
N LEU A 80 -5.52 9.19 0.66
CA LEU A 80 -5.89 9.92 1.88
C LEU A 80 -6.35 11.35 1.57
N GLN A 81 -5.64 12.06 0.69
CA GLN A 81 -6.01 13.43 0.30
C GLN A 81 -7.39 13.42 -0.38
N ASN A 82 -7.66 12.45 -1.26
CA ASN A 82 -8.97 12.31 -1.89
C ASN A 82 -10.08 11.96 -0.88
N ALA A 83 -9.78 11.09 0.10
CA ALA A 83 -10.75 10.72 1.13
C ALA A 83 -11.21 11.93 1.96
N ILE A 84 -10.27 12.82 2.30
CA ILE A 84 -10.52 14.04 3.09
C ILE A 84 -11.14 15.15 2.22
N ALA A 85 -10.53 15.47 1.08
CA ALA A 85 -10.86 16.68 0.32
C ALA A 85 -12.13 16.56 -0.51
N THR A 86 -12.51 15.35 -0.94
CA THR A 86 -13.50 15.20 -2.01
C THR A 86 -14.79 14.52 -1.55
N PHE A 87 -14.73 13.61 -0.58
CA PHE A 87 -15.83 12.67 -0.36
C PHE A 87 -16.42 12.65 1.05
N GLN A 88 -15.95 13.49 1.98
CA GLN A 88 -16.41 13.52 3.39
C GLN A 88 -16.52 12.09 3.96
N TYR A 89 -15.45 11.31 3.80
CA TYR A 89 -15.44 9.92 4.22
C TYR A 89 -15.69 9.77 5.73
N SER A 90 -16.23 8.61 6.12
CA SER A 90 -16.34 8.27 7.53
C SER A 90 -14.97 8.35 8.21
N VAL A 91 -14.94 8.85 9.45
CA VAL A 91 -13.74 8.91 10.30
C VAL A 91 -13.03 7.56 10.32
N LYS A 92 -13.79 6.45 10.35
CA LYS A 92 -13.27 5.09 10.32
C LYS A 92 -12.42 4.78 9.08
N THR A 93 -12.79 5.27 7.91
CA THR A 93 -12.00 5.06 6.68
C THR A 93 -10.71 5.88 6.71
N VAL A 94 -10.78 7.13 7.16
CA VAL A 94 -9.61 8.00 7.27
C VAL A 94 -8.62 7.43 8.29
N GLU A 95 -9.13 7.02 9.46
CA GLU A 95 -8.34 6.36 10.50
C GLU A 95 -7.70 5.06 10.00
N PHE A 96 -8.44 4.27 9.19
CA PHE A 96 -7.90 3.04 8.61
C PHE A 96 -6.74 3.30 7.64
N LEU A 97 -6.84 4.35 6.81
CA LEU A 97 -5.74 4.74 5.92
C LEU A 97 -4.52 5.18 6.72
N LEU A 98 -4.69 6.07 7.71
CA LEU A 98 -3.61 6.55 8.59
C LEU A 98 -2.92 5.43 9.38
N LYS A 99 -3.66 4.39 9.78
CA LYS A 99 -3.08 3.23 10.49
C LYS A 99 -2.22 2.35 9.59
N ASN A 100 -2.43 2.42 8.28
CA ASN A 100 -1.74 1.55 7.33
C ASN A 100 -0.62 2.28 6.57
N GLY A 101 -0.67 3.62 6.48
CA GLY A 101 0.41 4.45 5.91
C GLY A 101 0.48 5.80 6.58
#